data_AF-A0A7S3Y5S3-F1
#
_entry.id   AF-A0A7S3Y5S3-F1
#
_cell.length_a   1.000
_cell.length_b   1.000
_cell.length_c   1.000
_cell.angle_alpha   90.00
_cell.angle_beta   90.00
_cell.angle_gamma   90.00
#
_symmetry.space_group_name_H-M   'P 1'
#
loop_
_entity.id
_entity.type
_entity.pdbx_description
1 polymer ?
#
loop_
_entity_poly.entity_id
_entity_poly.type
_entity_poly.pdbx_seq_one_letter_code
_entity_poly.pdbx_strand_id
1 'polypeptide(L)'
;NHQVGGSSSSRGSGRASNKTAMEDPQENNPPLKKQDSQLFAAGNWIDDDREPDREKGWALYHEITLPTRKLGKNGHWKHLEHGEEGGELYPVWGTRLSEIGAGNFGLGVGLYFRTLMIMAFMFVILGVLNLYSMFYFNSDAYAGGEQDNLTWQLVGSAACTWTETVCLDLACDEMEEHRLCTLSGWESVFSLLSIALLCAFVAWLGNIQDRTVEEIDVREQTAQDYSVVVNDPDDDATDAREWAKFMRQFGPVAYVTVALDNGPLLRRLAERRRLLARINEDCRTREQYR
;
A
#
# COMPACT_ATOMS: atom_id res chain seq x y z
N ASN A 1 61.40 -6.67 -12.44
CA ASN A 1 61.45 -6.10 -13.81
C ASN A 1 60.03 -6.11 -14.35
N HIS A 2 59.25 -5.04 -14.43
CA HIS A 2 59.53 -3.61 -14.56
C HIS A 2 58.56 -2.80 -13.69
N GLN A 3 59.10 -1.83 -12.96
CA GLN A 3 58.39 -0.67 -12.43
C GLN A 3 58.38 0.43 -13.50
N VAL A 4 57.25 1.13 -13.64
CA VAL A 4 57.10 2.56 -14.03
C VAL A 4 55.70 2.94 -13.49
N GLY A 5 55.44 3.94 -12.64
CA GLY A 5 56.16 5.15 -12.29
C GLY A 5 55.56 6.35 -13.03
N GLY A 6 54.58 7.06 -12.47
CA GLY A 6 53.98 8.20 -13.17
C GLY A 6 52.94 9.00 -12.36
N SER A 7 53.46 9.92 -11.56
CA SER A 7 52.78 10.97 -10.79
C SER A 7 52.43 12.21 -11.64
N SER A 8 51.26 12.81 -11.42
CA SER A 8 51.00 14.28 -11.51
C SER A 8 49.54 14.55 -11.08
N SER A 9 49.28 15.15 -9.93
CA SER A 9 49.30 16.59 -9.62
C SER A 9 48.12 17.39 -10.21
N SER A 10 47.17 17.68 -9.32
CA SER A 10 46.48 18.98 -9.11
C SER A 10 45.85 19.73 -10.28
N ARG A 11 44.53 19.90 -10.23
CA ARG A 11 43.91 21.24 -10.28
C ARG A 11 42.51 21.20 -9.71
N GLY A 12 42.33 21.94 -8.61
CA GLY A 12 41.04 22.19 -7.99
C GLY A 12 40.17 23.07 -8.88
N SER A 13 38.87 22.80 -8.83
CA SER A 13 37.82 23.74 -9.19
C SER A 13 36.67 23.48 -8.25
N GLY A 14 36.74 24.11 -7.07
CA GLY A 14 35.62 24.18 -6.14
C GLY A 14 34.49 24.98 -6.79
N ARG A 15 33.45 24.28 -7.23
CA ARG A 15 32.18 24.90 -7.60
C ARG A 15 31.26 24.78 -6.39
N ALA A 16 31.24 25.84 -5.59
CA ALA A 16 30.27 26.02 -4.52
C ALA A 16 28.87 26.04 -5.15
N SER A 17 28.15 24.93 -5.00
CA SER A 17 26.72 24.87 -5.30
C SER A 17 26.01 25.35 -4.04
N ASN A 18 25.58 26.61 -4.06
CA ASN A 18 24.63 27.14 -3.08
C ASN A 18 23.34 26.32 -3.16
N LYS A 19 23.23 25.30 -2.31
CA LYS A 19 21.95 24.74 -1.91
C LYS A 19 21.36 25.73 -0.93
N THR A 20 20.42 26.53 -1.41
CA THR A 20 19.45 27.22 -0.56
C THR A 20 18.65 26.13 0.15
N ALA A 21 19.05 25.81 1.37
CA ALA A 21 18.21 25.05 2.28
C ALA A 21 16.98 25.92 2.53
N MET A 22 15.82 25.42 2.11
CA MET A 22 14.54 25.89 2.60
C MET A 22 14.51 25.44 4.06
N GLU A 23 14.93 26.33 4.95
CA GLU A 23 14.73 26.17 6.39
C GLU A 23 13.23 26.16 6.62
N ASP A 24 12.67 24.96 6.81
CA ASP A 24 11.36 24.83 7.43
C ASP A 24 11.42 25.58 8.77
N PRO A 25 10.44 26.46 9.07
CA PRO A 25 10.41 27.14 10.35
C PRO A 25 10.34 26.07 11.44
N GLN A 26 11.40 25.94 12.23
CA GLN A 26 11.36 25.20 13.48
C GLN A 26 10.43 25.94 14.42
N GLU A 27 9.15 25.61 14.30
CA GLU A 27 8.10 25.99 15.23
C GLU A 27 8.36 25.24 16.53
N ASN A 28 9.03 25.93 17.46
CA ASN A 28 9.22 25.49 18.84
C ASN A 28 7.87 25.53 19.57
N ASN A 29 6.99 24.59 19.25
CA ASN A 29 5.80 24.37 20.05
C ASN A 29 6.21 23.67 21.36
N PRO A 30 5.91 24.28 22.54
CA PRO A 30 6.23 23.65 23.80
C PRO A 30 5.47 22.32 23.91
N PRO A 31 6.10 21.25 24.46
CA PRO A 31 5.43 19.98 24.63
C PRO A 31 4.17 20.17 25.49
N LEU A 32 3.05 19.62 25.03
CA LEU A 32 1.80 19.59 25.81
C LEU A 32 2.12 19.01 27.20
N LYS A 33 1.84 19.78 28.24
CA LYS A 33 2.07 19.32 29.62
C LYS A 33 1.12 18.14 29.87
N LYS A 34 1.61 17.06 30.49
CA LYS A 34 0.85 15.86 30.92
C LYS A 34 -0.53 16.13 31.54
N GLN A 35 -0.75 17.32 32.09
CA GLN A 35 -2.00 17.76 32.69
C GLN A 35 -3.13 17.94 31.66
N ASP A 36 -2.79 18.38 30.44
CA ASP A 36 -3.77 18.52 29.36
C ASP A 36 -4.18 17.15 28.82
N SER A 37 -3.23 16.22 28.65
CA SER A 37 -3.49 14.83 28.21
C SER A 37 -4.47 14.08 29.12
N GLN A 38 -4.46 14.36 30.43
CA GLN A 38 -5.43 13.80 31.38
C GLN A 38 -6.80 14.48 31.30
N LEU A 39 -6.86 15.79 31.00
CA LEU A 39 -8.11 16.44 30.63
C LEU A 39 -8.69 15.80 29.36
N PHE A 40 -7.84 15.31 28.44
CA PHE A 40 -8.34 14.73 27.20
C PHE A 40 -9.16 13.45 27.38
N ALA A 41 -8.78 12.62 28.36
CA ALA A 41 -9.48 11.37 28.69
C ALA A 41 -10.79 11.58 29.47
N ALA A 42 -11.00 12.76 30.08
CA ALA A 42 -12.09 13.00 31.02
C ALA A 42 -13.43 13.41 30.37
N GLY A 43 -13.52 13.49 29.03
CA GLY A 43 -14.79 13.71 28.32
C GLY A 43 -15.42 15.10 28.50
N ASN A 44 -14.72 16.07 29.10
CA ASN A 44 -15.23 17.41 29.41
C ASN A 44 -15.23 18.40 28.22
N TRP A 45 -15.33 17.90 26.99
CA TRP A 45 -15.21 18.70 25.76
C TRP A 45 -16.46 19.41 25.29
N ILE A 46 -17.60 19.15 25.94
CA ILE A 46 -18.90 19.41 25.31
C ILE A 46 -19.33 20.88 25.43
N ASP A 47 -18.74 21.69 26.31
CA ASP A 47 -19.24 23.04 26.63
C ASP A 47 -18.23 24.20 26.44
N ASP A 48 -17.17 24.02 25.64
CA ASP A 48 -16.21 25.11 25.38
C ASP A 48 -16.47 25.75 24.01
N ASP A 49 -17.13 26.92 23.99
CA ASP A 49 -17.46 27.73 22.79
C ASP A 49 -16.22 28.31 22.07
N ARG A 50 -15.01 27.88 22.41
CA ARG A 50 -13.76 28.32 21.77
C ARG A 50 -13.60 27.67 20.40
N GLU A 51 -13.12 28.44 19.42
CA GLU A 51 -12.81 27.90 18.09
C GLU A 51 -11.88 26.68 18.19
N PRO A 52 -12.12 25.62 17.41
CA PRO A 52 -11.26 24.44 17.41
C PRO A 52 -9.89 24.84 16.89
N ASP A 53 -8.93 24.86 17.81
CA ASP A 53 -7.52 25.13 17.56
C ASP A 53 -6.94 24.03 16.66
N ARG A 54 -6.66 24.37 15.39
CA ARG A 54 -6.18 23.43 14.38
C ARG A 54 -4.82 22.85 14.74
N GLU A 55 -3.97 23.62 15.42
CA GLU A 55 -2.64 23.19 15.82
C GLU A 55 -2.73 22.15 16.93
N LYS A 56 -3.63 22.37 17.92
CA LYS A 56 -3.91 21.34 18.94
C LYS A 56 -4.53 20.08 18.35
N GLY A 57 -5.46 20.23 17.40
CA GLY A 57 -6.05 19.10 16.70
C GLY A 57 -5.02 18.29 15.91
N TRP A 58 -4.11 18.99 15.21
CA TRP A 58 -3.01 18.34 14.48
C TRP A 58 -2.01 17.69 15.42
N ALA A 59 -1.62 18.34 16.52
CA ALA A 59 -0.74 17.78 17.52
C ALA A 59 -1.35 16.50 18.13
N LEU A 60 -2.64 16.53 18.46
CA LEU A 60 -3.36 15.36 18.95
C LEU A 60 -3.39 14.23 17.92
N TYR A 61 -3.70 14.54 16.67
CA TYR A 61 -3.70 13.55 15.59
C TYR A 61 -2.31 12.94 15.38
N HIS A 62 -1.29 13.79 15.36
CA HIS A 62 0.10 13.38 15.14
C HIS A 62 0.67 12.56 16.30
N GLU A 63 0.39 12.94 17.55
CA GLU A 63 0.91 12.25 18.74
C GLU A 63 0.11 10.99 19.09
N ILE A 64 -1.21 11.03 18.92
CA ILE A 64 -2.08 9.93 19.34
C ILE A 64 -2.36 8.98 18.18
N THR A 65 -2.70 9.49 16.99
CA THR A 65 -3.29 8.66 15.93
C THR A 65 -2.25 8.12 14.96
N LEU A 66 -1.18 8.88 14.70
CA LEU A 66 -0.16 8.45 13.76
C LEU A 66 0.79 7.43 14.41
N PRO A 67 1.01 6.27 13.77
CA PRO A 67 1.96 5.29 14.27
C PRO A 67 3.37 5.88 14.19
N THR A 68 4.07 5.86 15.30
CA THR A 68 5.46 6.31 15.41
C THR A 68 6.35 5.15 15.84
N ARG A 69 7.65 5.30 15.61
CA ARG A 69 8.68 4.36 16.04
C ARG A 69 9.79 5.07 16.79
N LYS A 70 10.45 4.34 17.67
CA LYS A 70 11.64 4.80 18.40
C LYS A 70 12.74 3.77 18.28
N LEU A 71 13.98 4.24 18.12
CA LEU A 71 15.13 3.35 18.20
C LEU A 71 15.31 2.94 19.67
N GLY A 72 15.09 1.66 19.95
CA GLY A 72 15.32 1.08 21.27
C GLY A 72 16.81 1.07 21.61
N LYS A 73 17.13 0.92 22.91
CA LYS A 73 18.52 0.82 23.40
C LYS A 73 19.32 -0.31 22.74
N ASN A 74 18.62 -1.31 22.23
CA ASN A 74 19.20 -2.48 21.58
C ASN A 74 19.52 -2.24 20.09
N GLY A 75 19.29 -1.03 19.56
CA GLY A 75 19.44 -0.70 18.15
C GLY A 75 18.30 -1.21 17.25
N HIS A 76 17.26 -1.80 17.85
CA HIS A 76 16.06 -2.23 17.13
C HIS A 76 14.97 -1.16 17.22
N TRP A 77 14.32 -0.88 16.10
CA TRP A 77 13.14 -0.02 16.06
C TRP A 77 11.99 -0.70 16.80
N LYS A 78 11.45 0.00 17.80
CA LYS A 78 10.24 -0.40 18.52
C LYS A 78 9.11 0.53 18.11
N HIS A 79 7.95 -0.03 17.83
CA HIS A 79 6.72 0.74 17.71
C HIS A 79 6.37 1.36 19.07
N LEU A 80 5.90 2.60 19.04
CA LEU A 80 5.39 3.30 20.22
C LEU A 80 3.89 3.08 20.30
N GLU A 81 3.41 2.69 21.48
CA GLU A 81 1.98 2.60 21.72
C GLU A 81 1.35 4.00 21.76
N HIS A 82 0.04 4.07 21.53
CA HIS A 82 -0.69 5.33 21.48
C HIS A 82 -0.54 6.06 22.83
N GLY A 83 0.03 7.27 22.80
CA GLY A 83 0.29 8.07 24.00
C GLY A 83 1.69 7.92 24.62
N GLU A 84 2.56 7.07 24.08
CA GLU A 84 3.98 7.10 24.45
C GLU A 84 4.68 8.34 23.83
N GLU A 85 5.25 9.20 24.66
CA GLU A 85 5.91 10.42 24.21
C GLU A 85 7.23 10.14 23.46
N GLY A 86 7.36 10.80 22.31
CA GLY A 86 8.59 10.90 21.53
C GLY A 86 8.86 9.69 20.64
N GLY A 87 8.76 9.92 19.33
CA GLY A 87 9.06 8.98 18.25
C GLY A 87 9.19 9.71 16.92
N GLU A 88 9.69 9.01 15.92
CA GLU A 88 9.68 9.47 14.52
C GLU A 88 8.57 8.76 13.74
N LEU A 89 8.01 9.44 12.75
CA LEU A 89 7.12 8.83 11.76
C LEU A 89 7.88 7.78 10.94
N TYR A 90 7.18 6.75 10.50
CA TYR A 90 7.75 5.73 9.63
C TYR A 90 8.14 6.33 8.26
N PRO A 91 9.42 6.29 7.85
CA PRO A 91 9.82 6.78 6.54
C PRO A 91 9.35 5.81 5.44
N VAL A 92 8.82 6.35 4.34
CA VAL A 92 8.27 5.57 3.21
C VAL A 92 9.28 4.56 2.66
N TRP A 93 10.53 4.98 2.48
CA TRP A 93 11.59 4.15 1.88
C TRP A 93 12.48 3.44 2.90
N GLY A 94 12.43 3.83 4.17
CA GLY A 94 13.32 3.31 5.22
C GLY A 94 12.66 2.29 6.15
N THR A 95 11.36 2.06 5.99
CA THR A 95 10.62 1.10 6.82
C THR A 95 10.80 -0.31 6.26
N ARG A 96 11.27 -1.23 7.11
CA ARG A 96 11.44 -2.63 6.69
C ARG A 96 10.09 -3.29 6.60
N LEU A 97 9.94 -4.21 5.65
CA LEU A 97 8.68 -4.94 5.45
C LEU A 97 8.24 -5.73 6.70
N SER A 98 9.21 -6.21 7.49
CA SER A 98 8.96 -6.85 8.78
C SER A 98 8.33 -5.89 9.80
N GLU A 99 8.63 -4.59 9.74
CA GLU A 99 8.06 -3.59 10.65
C GLU A 99 6.63 -3.20 10.26
N ILE A 100 6.31 -3.26 8.96
CA ILE A 100 4.96 -3.00 8.45
C ILE A 100 4.04 -4.18 8.78
N GLY A 101 4.51 -5.41 8.55
CA GLY A 101 3.69 -6.61 8.67
C GLY A 101 3.63 -7.27 10.04
N ALA A 102 4.61 -7.06 10.94
CA ALA A 102 4.65 -7.75 12.23
C ALA A 102 3.79 -7.10 13.35
N GLY A 103 2.70 -6.41 13.01
CA GLY A 103 1.68 -5.99 13.98
C GLY A 103 1.42 -4.49 14.13
N ASN A 104 2.19 -3.60 13.48
CA ASN A 104 2.05 -2.15 13.72
C ASN A 104 0.97 -1.47 12.84
N PHE A 105 0.74 -1.98 11.63
CA PHE A 105 -0.22 -1.40 10.67
C PHE A 105 -1.37 -2.37 10.32
N GLY A 106 -1.43 -3.51 11.01
CA GLY A 106 -2.34 -4.60 10.73
C GLY A 106 -1.81 -5.59 9.70
N LEU A 107 -2.19 -6.86 9.91
CA LEU A 107 -1.84 -8.01 9.08
C LEU A 107 -2.12 -7.78 7.59
N GLY A 108 -3.30 -7.26 7.27
CA GLY A 108 -3.75 -7.07 5.88
C GLY A 108 -2.83 -6.15 5.08
N VAL A 109 -2.38 -5.05 5.69
CA VAL A 109 -1.47 -4.08 5.05
C VAL A 109 -0.10 -4.71 4.81
N GLY A 110 0.42 -5.45 5.79
CA GLY A 110 1.68 -6.18 5.66
C GLY A 110 1.67 -7.21 4.53
N LEU A 111 0.61 -8.03 4.46
CA LEU A 111 0.44 -9.04 3.42
C LEU A 111 0.36 -8.39 2.03
N TYR A 112 -0.37 -7.28 1.90
CA TYR A 112 -0.50 -6.54 0.65
C TYR A 112 0.85 -6.02 0.12
N PHE A 113 1.65 -5.33 0.94
CA PHE A 113 2.94 -4.82 0.46
C PHE A 113 3.93 -5.93 0.15
N ARG A 114 3.89 -7.04 0.90
CA ARG A 114 4.71 -8.22 0.64
C ARG A 114 4.39 -8.84 -0.72
N THR A 115 3.11 -9.03 -1.04
CA THR A 115 2.70 -9.59 -2.33
C THR A 115 3.05 -8.64 -3.47
N LEU A 116 2.88 -7.32 -3.29
CA LEU A 116 3.26 -6.31 -4.27
C LEU A 116 4.76 -6.37 -4.61
N MET A 117 5.65 -6.45 -3.61
CA MET A 117 7.09 -6.53 -3.88
C MET A 117 7.49 -7.82 -4.58
N ILE A 118 6.92 -8.96 -4.18
CA ILE A 118 7.20 -10.24 -4.82
C ILE A 118 6.71 -10.23 -6.27
N MET A 119 5.53 -9.67 -6.52
CA MET A 119 4.96 -9.48 -7.85
C MET A 119 5.83 -8.53 -8.71
N ALA A 120 6.29 -7.42 -8.14
CA ALA A 120 7.17 -6.48 -8.83
C ALA A 120 8.49 -7.15 -9.25
N PHE A 121 9.12 -7.92 -8.35
CA PHE A 121 10.33 -8.67 -8.66
C PHE A 121 10.10 -9.71 -9.77
N MET A 122 8.97 -10.41 -9.74
CA MET A 122 8.62 -11.36 -10.80
C MET A 122 8.40 -10.68 -12.14
N PHE A 123 7.70 -9.54 -12.19
CA PHE A 123 7.52 -8.78 -13.42
C PHE A 123 8.84 -8.27 -13.99
N VAL A 124 9.83 -7.94 -13.16
CA VAL A 124 11.18 -7.61 -13.64
C VAL A 124 11.82 -8.82 -14.32
N ILE A 125 11.73 -10.02 -13.73
CA ILE A 125 12.27 -11.25 -14.35
C ILE A 125 11.56 -11.55 -15.68
N LEU A 126 10.23 -11.52 -15.71
CA LEU A 126 9.47 -11.72 -16.95
C LEU A 126 9.78 -10.64 -17.98
N GLY A 127 9.97 -9.39 -17.56
CA GLY A 127 10.37 -8.29 -18.43
C GLY A 127 11.74 -8.55 -19.07
N VAL A 128 12.71 -9.03 -18.30
CA VAL A 128 14.04 -9.40 -18.83
C VAL A 128 13.96 -10.56 -19.83
N LEU A 129 13.12 -11.57 -19.56
CA LEU A 129 12.90 -12.67 -20.51
C LEU A 129 12.24 -12.19 -21.81
N ASN A 130 11.23 -11.33 -21.71
CA ASN A 130 10.53 -10.77 -22.87
C ASN A 130 11.37 -9.75 -23.65
N LEU A 131 12.41 -9.18 -23.03
CA LEU A 131 13.33 -8.27 -23.71
C LEU A 131 14.05 -8.96 -24.87
N TYR A 132 14.34 -10.26 -24.75
CA TYR A 132 14.90 -11.06 -25.85
C TYR A 132 13.94 -11.08 -27.06
N SER A 133 12.67 -11.37 -26.82
CA SER A 133 11.64 -11.36 -27.87
C SER A 133 11.46 -9.97 -28.48
N MET A 134 11.49 -8.90 -27.67
CA MET A 134 11.45 -7.53 -28.19
C MET A 134 12.63 -7.24 -29.11
N PHE A 135 13.84 -7.67 -28.76
CA PHE A 135 15.01 -7.52 -29.64
C PHE A 135 14.90 -8.34 -30.93
N TYR A 136 14.34 -9.55 -30.86
CA TYR A 136 14.10 -10.37 -32.04
C TYR A 136 13.08 -9.73 -32.99
N PHE A 137 11.95 -9.26 -32.48
CA PHE A 137 10.96 -8.56 -33.29
C PHE A 137 11.47 -7.23 -33.86
N ASN A 138 12.43 -6.60 -33.17
CA ASN A 138 13.13 -5.44 -33.68
C ASN A 138 14.24 -5.78 -34.71
N SER A 139 14.60 -7.05 -34.90
CA SER A 139 15.69 -7.43 -35.79
C SER A 139 15.27 -7.47 -37.26
N ASP A 140 16.23 -7.21 -38.15
CA ASP A 140 16.04 -7.32 -39.61
C ASP A 140 15.61 -8.73 -40.05
N ALA A 141 15.98 -9.76 -39.28
CA ALA A 141 15.59 -11.14 -39.54
C ALA A 141 14.07 -11.35 -39.44
N TYR A 142 13.38 -10.53 -38.64
CA TYR A 142 11.91 -10.57 -38.52
C TYR A 142 11.23 -9.58 -39.47
N ALA A 143 11.76 -8.36 -39.59
CA ALA A 143 11.11 -7.28 -40.31
C ALA A 143 11.56 -7.09 -41.77
N GLY A 144 12.47 -7.93 -42.28
CA GLY A 144 12.93 -7.86 -43.67
C GLY A 144 13.68 -6.58 -44.03
N GLY A 145 14.11 -5.79 -43.04
CA GLY A 145 14.76 -4.48 -43.22
C GLY A 145 13.79 -3.30 -43.42
N GLU A 146 12.47 -3.50 -43.31
CA GLU A 146 11.46 -2.46 -43.62
C GLU A 146 10.72 -1.99 -42.35
N GLN A 147 11.46 -1.35 -41.43
CA GLN A 147 10.92 -0.81 -40.16
C GLN A 147 10.73 0.71 -40.13
N ASP A 148 11.13 1.43 -41.17
CA ASP A 148 11.24 2.90 -41.14
C ASP A 148 9.91 3.65 -40.92
N ASN A 149 8.76 2.97 -41.11
CA ASN A 149 7.42 3.55 -40.93
C ASN A 149 6.69 3.07 -39.67
N LEU A 150 7.31 2.28 -38.78
CA LEU A 150 6.67 1.95 -37.50
C LEU A 150 6.69 3.15 -36.56
N THR A 151 5.57 3.40 -35.90
CA THR A 151 5.57 4.30 -34.74
C THR A 151 6.36 3.64 -33.61
N TRP A 152 7.07 4.45 -32.82
CA TRP A 152 7.89 3.99 -31.69
C TRP A 152 7.15 3.08 -30.69
N GLN A 153 5.82 3.17 -30.65
CA GLN A 153 4.93 2.38 -29.79
C GLN A 153 4.81 0.92 -30.24
N LEU A 154 5.04 0.64 -31.52
CA LEU A 154 4.98 -0.71 -32.10
C LEU A 154 6.36 -1.35 -32.22
N VAL A 155 7.44 -0.62 -31.93
CA VAL A 155 8.81 -1.14 -31.96
C VAL A 155 8.96 -2.25 -30.91
N GLY A 156 9.45 -3.42 -31.35
CA GLY A 156 9.59 -4.61 -30.50
C GLY A 156 8.31 -5.41 -30.30
N SER A 157 7.21 -5.06 -30.99
CA SER A 157 5.99 -5.87 -31.05
C SER A 157 6.02 -6.84 -32.23
N ALA A 158 5.16 -7.87 -32.21
CA ALA A 158 4.98 -8.81 -33.32
C ALA A 158 4.21 -8.22 -34.52
N ALA A 159 4.32 -6.90 -34.73
CA ALA A 159 3.73 -6.22 -35.87
C ALA A 159 4.53 -6.55 -37.13
N CYS A 160 3.95 -7.37 -38.01
CA CYS A 160 4.57 -7.69 -39.29
C CYS A 160 4.26 -6.60 -40.32
N THR A 161 5.30 -5.83 -40.69
CA THR A 161 5.26 -4.85 -41.79
C THR A 161 5.78 -5.39 -43.11
N TRP A 162 6.48 -6.52 -43.09
CA TRP A 162 7.00 -7.14 -44.30
C TRP A 162 5.87 -7.85 -45.06
N THR A 163 5.48 -7.26 -46.19
CA THR A 163 4.50 -7.81 -47.13
C THR A 163 5.17 -8.12 -48.47
N GLU A 164 4.78 -9.23 -49.09
CA GLU A 164 5.14 -9.57 -50.47
C GLU A 164 3.86 -9.92 -51.21
N THR A 165 3.75 -9.47 -52.45
CA THR A 165 2.61 -9.78 -53.30
C THR A 165 2.82 -11.17 -53.90
N VAL A 166 1.94 -12.10 -53.56
CA VAL A 166 1.98 -13.47 -54.09
C VAL A 166 0.80 -13.70 -55.04
N CYS A 167 1.03 -14.48 -56.10
CA CYS A 167 -0.04 -14.89 -57.01
C CYS A 167 -0.86 -16.01 -56.39
N LEU A 168 -2.19 -15.86 -56.38
CA LEU A 168 -3.13 -16.89 -55.91
C LEU A 168 -3.43 -17.93 -57.00
N ASP A 169 -3.20 -17.59 -58.27
CA ASP A 169 -3.49 -18.41 -59.44
C ASP A 169 -2.26 -18.62 -60.34
N LEU A 170 -2.30 -19.66 -61.19
CA LEU A 170 -1.20 -19.98 -62.12
C LEU A 170 -0.97 -18.90 -63.18
N ALA A 171 -1.97 -18.05 -63.45
CA ALA A 171 -1.88 -16.97 -64.42
C ALA A 171 -1.47 -15.63 -63.77
N CYS A 172 -1.37 -15.55 -62.44
CA CYS A 172 -1.13 -14.32 -61.69
C CYS A 172 -2.16 -13.21 -61.98
N ASP A 173 -3.41 -13.57 -62.28
CA ASP A 173 -4.50 -12.62 -62.46
C ASP A 173 -5.03 -12.09 -61.11
N GLU A 174 -4.82 -12.83 -60.01
CA GLU A 174 -5.19 -12.44 -58.65
C GLU A 174 -3.97 -12.40 -57.73
N MET A 175 -3.61 -11.20 -57.27
CA MET A 175 -2.49 -10.98 -56.35
C MET A 175 -2.99 -10.57 -54.96
N GLU A 176 -2.45 -11.19 -53.92
CA GLU A 176 -2.74 -10.85 -52.53
C GLU A 176 -1.45 -10.49 -51.78
N GLU A 177 -1.52 -9.50 -50.89
CA GLU A 177 -0.40 -9.15 -50.02
C GLU A 177 -0.28 -10.18 -48.90
N HIS A 178 0.74 -11.03 -48.99
CA HIS A 178 1.04 -11.99 -47.95
C HIS A 178 2.09 -11.44 -46.98
N ARG A 179 1.90 -11.68 -45.68
CA ARG A 179 2.85 -11.29 -44.63
C ARG A 179 3.88 -12.40 -44.45
N LEU A 180 5.16 -12.12 -44.67
CA LEU A 180 6.24 -13.12 -44.65
C LEU A 180 7.06 -13.16 -43.36
N CYS A 181 6.63 -12.48 -42.29
CA CYS A 181 7.38 -12.50 -41.05
C CYS A 181 7.43 -13.92 -40.45
N THR A 182 8.59 -14.57 -40.60
CA THR A 182 8.80 -15.92 -40.10
C THR A 182 8.97 -15.88 -38.59
N LEU A 183 8.11 -16.59 -37.86
CA LEU A 183 8.29 -16.76 -36.42
C LEU A 183 9.37 -17.82 -36.18
N SER A 184 10.49 -17.43 -35.58
CA SER A 184 11.49 -18.39 -35.12
C SER A 184 10.89 -19.32 -34.06
N GLY A 185 11.17 -20.63 -34.17
CA GLY A 185 10.70 -21.61 -33.20
C GLY A 185 11.15 -21.31 -31.76
N TRP A 186 12.27 -20.62 -31.58
CA TRP A 186 12.74 -20.20 -30.25
C TRP A 186 11.82 -19.18 -29.58
N GLU A 187 11.15 -18.31 -30.33
CA GLU A 187 10.22 -17.34 -29.75
C GLU A 187 9.00 -18.04 -29.13
N SER A 188 8.50 -19.08 -29.81
CA SER A 188 7.42 -19.92 -29.25
C SER A 188 7.87 -20.59 -27.96
N VAL A 189 9.12 -21.05 -27.88
CA VAL A 189 9.67 -21.67 -26.67
C VAL A 189 9.78 -20.65 -25.52
N PHE A 190 10.31 -19.44 -25.77
CA PHE A 190 10.43 -18.41 -24.74
C PHE A 190 9.07 -17.91 -24.24
N SER A 191 8.10 -17.75 -25.15
CA SER A 191 6.74 -17.37 -24.79
C SER A 191 6.07 -18.43 -23.92
N LEU A 192 6.14 -19.71 -24.32
CA LEU A 192 5.63 -20.82 -23.52
C LEU A 192 6.33 -20.94 -22.16
N LEU A 193 7.65 -20.74 -22.13
CA LEU A 193 8.42 -20.72 -20.88
C LEU A 193 7.97 -19.59 -19.96
N SER A 194 7.71 -18.40 -20.50
CA SER A 194 7.25 -17.24 -19.72
C SER A 194 5.87 -17.49 -19.10
N ILE A 195 4.95 -18.10 -19.86
CA ILE A 195 3.61 -18.49 -19.39
C ILE A 195 3.72 -19.58 -18.32
N ALA A 196 4.53 -20.61 -18.57
CA ALA A 196 4.74 -21.68 -17.60
C ALA A 196 5.34 -21.15 -16.28
N LEU A 197 6.31 -20.24 -16.36
CA LEU A 197 6.92 -19.59 -15.20
C LEU A 197 5.92 -18.72 -14.45
N LEU A 198 5.08 -17.96 -15.16
CA LEU A 198 3.99 -17.17 -14.56
C LEU A 198 2.98 -18.07 -13.83
N CYS A 199 2.53 -19.16 -14.44
CA CYS A 199 1.61 -20.12 -13.83
C CYS A 199 2.22 -20.77 -12.58
N ALA A 200 3.48 -21.22 -12.66
CA ALA A 200 4.20 -21.80 -11.53
C ALA A 200 4.36 -20.78 -10.38
N PHE A 201 4.63 -19.52 -10.72
CA PHE A 201 4.76 -18.44 -9.75
C PHE A 201 3.42 -18.12 -9.06
N VAL A 202 2.30 -18.06 -9.81
CA VAL A 202 0.97 -17.83 -9.22
C VAL A 202 0.60 -18.97 -8.26
N ALA A 203 0.84 -20.23 -8.66
CA ALA A 203 0.62 -21.37 -7.78
C ALA A 203 1.52 -21.34 -6.54
N TRP A 204 2.79 -20.97 -6.70
CA TRP A 204 3.74 -20.80 -5.60
C TRP A 204 3.33 -19.67 -4.64
N LEU A 205 2.88 -18.52 -5.18
CA LEU A 205 2.37 -17.41 -4.40
C LEU A 205 1.14 -17.80 -3.57
N GLY A 206 0.18 -18.53 -4.15
CA GLY A 206 -0.99 -19.03 -3.43
C GLY A 206 -0.56 -19.88 -2.22
N ASN A 207 0.33 -20.85 -2.43
CA ASN A 207 0.84 -21.69 -1.35
C ASN A 207 1.59 -20.90 -0.26
N ILE A 208 2.32 -19.83 -0.61
CA ILE A 208 3.00 -18.97 0.37
C ILE A 208 2.00 -18.10 1.13
N GLN A 209 0.98 -17.57 0.45
CA GLN A 209 -0.06 -16.77 1.07
C GLN A 209 -0.80 -17.60 2.11
N ASP A 210 -1.19 -18.83 1.78
CA ASP A 210 -1.90 -19.73 2.70
C ASP A 210 -1.08 -19.99 3.98
N ARG A 211 0.20 -20.32 3.82
CA ARG A 211 1.11 -20.53 4.97
C ARG A 211 1.32 -19.26 5.78
N THR A 212 1.42 -18.12 5.10
CA THR A 212 1.62 -16.84 5.78
C THR A 212 0.38 -16.45 6.57
N VAL A 213 -0.82 -16.69 6.04
CA VAL A 213 -2.08 -16.43 6.74
C VAL A 213 -2.18 -17.29 7.99
N GLU A 214 -1.91 -18.59 7.90
CA GLU A 214 -1.92 -19.51 9.05
C GLU A 214 -0.91 -19.08 10.13
N GLU A 215 0.32 -18.73 9.75
CA GLU A 215 1.33 -18.27 10.70
C GLU A 215 0.95 -16.98 11.44
N ILE A 216 0.22 -16.08 10.78
CA ILE A 216 -0.15 -14.82 11.41
C ILE A 216 -1.41 -14.99 12.26
N ASP A 217 -2.38 -15.80 11.83
CA ASP A 217 -3.56 -16.15 12.63
C ASP A 217 -3.17 -16.76 13.98
N VAL A 218 -2.14 -17.62 14.00
CA VAL A 218 -1.61 -18.20 15.25
C VAL A 218 -0.96 -17.15 16.17
N ARG A 219 -0.47 -16.02 15.63
CA ARG A 219 0.28 -15.01 16.39
C ARG A 219 -0.58 -13.85 16.87
N GLU A 220 -1.59 -13.45 16.11
CA GLU A 220 -2.50 -12.36 16.45
C GLU A 220 -3.77 -12.94 17.07
N GLN A 221 -3.77 -13.14 18.40
CA GLN A 221 -5.01 -13.40 19.13
C GLN A 221 -5.84 -12.13 19.18
N THR A 222 -6.89 -12.06 18.38
CA THR A 222 -7.84 -10.96 18.42
C THR A 222 -8.98 -11.29 19.38
N ALA A 223 -9.63 -10.26 19.94
CA ALA A 223 -10.84 -10.47 20.72
C ALA A 223 -11.96 -11.14 19.90
N GLN A 224 -11.89 -11.07 18.57
CA GLN A 224 -12.88 -11.68 17.67
C GLN A 224 -12.79 -13.21 17.69
N ASP A 225 -11.59 -13.77 17.83
CA ASP A 225 -11.35 -15.22 17.87
C ASP A 225 -11.97 -15.89 19.11
N TYR A 226 -12.23 -15.09 20.15
CA TYR A 226 -12.87 -15.53 21.39
C TYR A 226 -14.31 -15.02 21.53
N SER A 227 -14.87 -14.43 20.48
CA SER A 227 -16.22 -13.89 20.48
C SER A 227 -17.14 -14.70 19.57
N VAL A 228 -18.39 -14.89 20.01
CA VAL A 228 -19.43 -15.53 19.21
C VAL A 228 -20.57 -14.54 19.05
N VAL A 229 -21.03 -14.37 17.82
CA VAL A 229 -22.21 -13.56 17.50
C VAL A 229 -23.40 -14.49 17.33
N VAL A 230 -24.41 -14.28 18.18
CA VAL A 230 -25.72 -14.94 18.03
C VAL A 230 -26.61 -14.00 17.23
N ASN A 231 -27.00 -14.44 16.04
CA ASN A 231 -27.95 -13.73 15.20
C ASN A 231 -29.37 -14.24 15.47
N ASP A 232 -30.36 -13.37 15.29
CA ASP A 232 -31.79 -13.69 15.42
C ASP A 232 -32.18 -14.25 16.81
N PRO A 233 -31.89 -13.53 17.90
CA PRO A 233 -32.33 -13.96 19.22
C PRO A 233 -33.84 -13.75 19.38
N ASP A 234 -34.47 -14.43 20.33
CA ASP A 234 -35.88 -14.22 20.68
C ASP A 234 -36.16 -12.74 21.06
N ASP A 235 -37.39 -12.27 20.84
CA ASP A 235 -37.77 -10.86 21.04
C ASP A 235 -37.50 -10.33 22.48
N ASP A 236 -37.45 -11.23 23.48
CA ASP A 236 -37.22 -10.91 24.89
C ASP A 236 -35.75 -11.01 25.32
N ALA A 237 -34.84 -11.34 24.40
CA ALA A 237 -33.40 -11.56 24.61
C ALA A 237 -32.59 -10.28 24.94
N THR A 238 -33.06 -9.52 25.92
CA THR A 238 -32.50 -8.23 26.34
C THR A 238 -31.61 -8.33 27.57
N ASP A 239 -31.74 -9.40 28.38
CA ASP A 239 -30.93 -9.60 29.58
C ASP A 239 -29.64 -10.39 29.30
N ALA A 240 -28.51 -9.68 29.28
CA ALA A 240 -27.19 -10.28 29.13
C ALA A 240 -26.86 -11.34 30.19
N ARG A 241 -27.47 -11.27 31.40
CA ARG A 241 -27.21 -12.23 32.49
C ARG A 241 -27.86 -13.58 32.21
N GLU A 242 -29.05 -13.58 31.63
CA GLU A 242 -29.74 -14.80 31.21
C GLU A 242 -28.93 -15.51 30.13
N TRP A 243 -28.51 -14.77 29.10
CA TRP A 243 -27.65 -15.29 28.04
C TRP A 243 -26.30 -15.78 28.56
N ALA A 244 -25.68 -15.08 29.52
CA ALA A 244 -24.46 -15.55 30.15
C ALA A 244 -24.68 -16.86 30.93
N LYS A 245 -25.83 -17.02 31.59
CA LYS A 245 -26.20 -18.26 32.28
C LYS A 245 -26.46 -19.41 31.30
N PHE A 246 -27.15 -19.13 30.20
CA PHE A 246 -27.40 -20.09 29.12
C PHE A 246 -26.08 -20.54 28.48
N MET A 247 -25.23 -19.60 28.07
CA MET A 247 -23.96 -19.90 27.39
C MET A 247 -22.96 -20.64 28.28
N ARG A 248 -23.05 -20.47 29.61
CA ARG A 248 -22.22 -21.23 30.57
C ARG A 248 -22.37 -22.75 30.48
N GLN A 249 -23.45 -23.26 29.90
CA GLN A 249 -23.59 -24.70 29.69
C GLN A 249 -22.61 -25.25 28.64
N PHE A 250 -22.12 -24.40 27.73
CA PHE A 250 -21.18 -24.78 26.68
C PHE A 250 -19.71 -24.53 27.05
N GLY A 251 -19.44 -23.73 28.10
CA GLY A 251 -18.09 -23.44 28.56
C GLY A 251 -17.99 -22.18 29.43
N PRO A 252 -16.78 -21.82 29.88
CA PRO A 252 -16.56 -20.57 30.61
C PRO A 252 -16.85 -19.36 29.70
N VAL A 253 -17.66 -18.43 30.20
CA VAL A 253 -18.05 -17.19 29.48
C VAL A 253 -17.43 -16.00 30.20
N ALA A 254 -16.61 -15.21 29.49
CA ALA A 254 -15.96 -14.02 30.03
C ALA A 254 -16.96 -12.88 30.24
N TYR A 255 -17.71 -12.52 29.21
CA TYR A 255 -18.79 -11.53 29.26
C TYR A 255 -19.79 -11.76 28.12
N VAL A 256 -20.98 -11.19 28.25
CA VAL A 256 -22.01 -11.15 27.20
C VAL A 256 -22.45 -9.71 27.02
N THR A 257 -22.63 -9.29 25.77
CA THR A 257 -23.18 -7.98 25.43
C THR A 257 -24.34 -8.18 24.47
N VAL A 258 -25.47 -7.54 24.77
CA VAL A 258 -26.66 -7.58 23.93
C VAL A 258 -26.70 -6.31 23.09
N ALA A 259 -26.79 -6.45 21.78
CA ALA A 259 -27.01 -5.33 20.88
C ALA A 259 -28.50 -4.95 20.90
N LEU A 260 -28.81 -3.77 21.43
CA LEU A 260 -30.16 -3.21 21.40
C LEU A 260 -30.40 -2.47 20.07
N ASP A 261 -31.66 -2.35 19.64
CA ASP A 261 -32.04 -1.52 18.49
C ASP A 261 -31.88 -0.02 18.80
N ASN A 262 -30.63 0.42 18.82
CA ASN A 262 -30.25 1.80 18.95
C ASN A 262 -30.22 2.51 17.58
N GLY A 263 -30.72 1.89 16.51
CA GLY A 263 -30.70 2.46 15.16
C GLY A 263 -31.31 3.87 15.10
N PRO A 264 -32.53 4.09 15.63
CA PRO A 264 -33.13 5.42 15.70
C PRO A 264 -32.30 6.42 16.49
N LEU A 265 -31.73 6.01 17.63
CA LEU A 265 -30.88 6.87 18.46
C LEU A 265 -29.59 7.26 17.74
N LEU A 266 -28.87 6.30 17.16
CA LEU A 266 -27.65 6.52 16.41
C LEU A 266 -27.90 7.42 15.21
N ARG A 267 -29.03 7.25 14.52
CA ARG A 267 -29.46 8.13 13.43
C ARG A 267 -29.68 9.57 13.91
N ARG A 268 -30.40 9.77 15.03
CA ARG A 268 -30.60 11.10 15.63
C ARG A 268 -29.29 11.74 16.08
N LEU A 269 -28.36 10.97 16.64
CA LEU A 269 -27.02 11.45 17.00
C LEU A 269 -26.21 11.87 15.77
N ALA A 270 -26.27 11.09 14.68
CA ALA A 270 -25.64 11.46 13.42
C ALA A 270 -26.26 12.71 12.80
N GLU A 271 -27.61 12.83 12.81
CA GLU A 271 -28.33 14.03 12.39
C GLU A 271 -27.92 15.26 13.21
N ARG A 272 -27.85 15.13 14.54
CA ARG A 272 -27.36 16.19 15.44
C ARG A 272 -25.94 16.61 15.08
N ARG A 273 -25.01 15.67 14.88
CA ARG A 273 -23.62 15.98 14.49
C ARG A 273 -23.55 16.75 13.17
N ARG A 274 -24.37 16.37 12.17
CA ARG A 274 -24.47 17.09 10.88
C ARG A 274 -25.03 18.51 11.04
N LEU A 275 -26.09 18.67 11.83
CA LEU A 275 -26.68 20.00 12.07
C LEU A 275 -25.72 20.92 12.80
N LEU A 276 -25.00 20.42 13.83
CA LEU A 276 -23.99 21.19 14.53
C LEU A 276 -22.83 21.60 13.61
N ALA A 277 -22.37 20.70 12.73
CA ALA A 277 -21.35 21.04 11.75
C ALA A 277 -21.80 22.19 10.82
N ARG A 278 -23.06 22.15 10.35
CA ARG A 278 -23.64 23.20 9.51
C ARG A 278 -23.78 24.53 10.23
N ILE A 279 -24.27 24.52 11.48
CA ILE A 279 -24.38 25.72 12.31
C ILE A 279 -22.99 26.35 12.51
N ASN A 280 -21.96 25.53 12.75
CA ASN A 280 -20.58 26.02 12.89
C ASN A 280 -20.05 26.65 11.59
N GLU A 281 -20.34 26.06 10.43
CA GLU A 281 -19.99 26.66 9.13
C GLU A 281 -20.71 28.00 8.88
N ASP A 282 -22.01 28.08 9.19
CA ASP A 282 -22.81 29.30 9.04
C ASP A 282 -22.32 30.41 9.99
N CYS A 283 -21.99 30.07 11.25
CA CYS A 283 -21.43 31.01 12.22
C CYS A 283 -20.07 31.55 11.75
N ARG A 284 -19.15 30.67 11.31
CA ARG A 284 -17.85 31.07 10.75
C ARG A 284 -17.99 32.01 9.57
N THR A 285 -18.94 31.71 8.67
CA THR A 285 -19.19 32.54 7.49
C THR A 285 -19.66 33.94 7.91
N ARG A 286 -20.55 34.05 8.91
CA ARG A 286 -21.06 35.35 9.40
C ARG A 286 -20.00 36.20 10.09
N GLU A 287 -19.07 35.59 10.83
CA GLU A 287 -17.96 36.32 11.45
C GLU A 287 -16.99 36.88 10.41
N GLN A 288 -16.73 36.16 9.31
CA GLN A 288 -15.86 36.64 8.24
C GLN A 288 -16.41 37.89 7.50
N TYR A 289 -17.73 38.08 7.51
CA TYR A 289 -18.39 39.26 6.88
C TYR A 289 -18.60 40.44 7.84
N ARG A 290 -18.20 40.31 9.12
CA ARG A 290 -18.39 41.34 10.14
C ARG A 290 -17.10 42.12 10.39
#